data_AF-A0A9E3H7T1-F1
#
_entry.id   AF-A0A9E3H7T1-F1
#
_cell.length_a   1.000
_cell.length_b   1.000
_cell.length_c   1.000
_cell.angle_alpha   90.00
_cell.angle_beta   90.00
_cell.angle_gamma   90.00
#
_symmetry.space_group_name_H-M   'P 1'
#
loop_
_entity.id
_entity.type
_entity.pdbx_description
1 polymer ?
#
loop_
_entity_poly.entity_id
_entity_poly.type
_entity_poly.pdbx_seq_one_letter_code
_entity_poly.pdbx_strand_id
1 'polypeptide(L)'
;MISDTAYSQTNSRVYLRITAPKGTYFKREINWYKQAPDIYLDSERCYVGRSQEFLVSSIRPPTGMQPIRENDFNSKFFGNIEYPSAYWEVTFQTPITCGGQENADTGPWYIYRRHVERVRR
;
A
#
# COMPACT_ATOMS: atom_id res chain seq x y z
N MET A 1 -10.47 47.29 14.17
CA MET A 1 -9.45 46.44 14.84
C MET A 1 -9.45 45.11 14.12
N ILE A 2 -8.29 44.73 13.59
CA ILE A 2 -8.04 43.50 12.84
C ILE A 2 -8.03 42.35 13.86
N SER A 3 -8.65 41.22 13.55
CA SER A 3 -8.22 39.96 14.13
C SER A 3 -8.28 38.89 13.06
N ASP A 4 -7.13 38.72 12.41
CA ASP A 4 -6.81 37.60 11.55
C ASP A 4 -7.01 36.28 12.31
N THR A 5 -8.04 35.51 11.96
CA THR A 5 -7.98 34.06 12.11
C THR A 5 -7.49 33.46 10.81
N ALA A 6 -6.22 33.70 10.49
CA ALA A 6 -5.48 32.82 9.63
C ALA A 6 -5.28 31.50 10.40
N TYR A 7 -6.16 30.53 10.16
CA TYR A 7 -5.86 29.15 10.53
C TYR A 7 -4.58 28.78 9.79
N SER A 8 -3.47 28.70 10.53
CA SER A 8 -2.28 28.00 10.07
C SER A 8 -2.66 26.52 9.96
N GLN A 9 -3.26 26.15 8.83
CA GLN A 9 -3.20 24.77 8.37
C GLN A 9 -1.72 24.53 8.11
N THR A 10 -1.04 23.96 9.10
CA THR A 10 0.23 23.29 8.86
C THR A 10 -0.11 22.22 7.83
N ASN A 11 0.14 22.51 6.55
CA ASN A 11 -0.08 21.63 5.41
C ASN A 11 0.90 20.46 5.51
N SER A 12 0.79 19.66 6.57
CA SER A 12 1.68 18.55 6.81
C SER A 12 1.36 17.48 5.80
N ARG A 13 2.23 17.38 4.80
CA ARG A 13 2.16 16.37 3.76
C ARG A 13 2.62 15.06 4.38
N VAL A 14 1.76 14.04 4.26
CA VAL A 14 2.10 12.69 4.71
C VAL A 14 2.74 11.95 3.56
N TYR A 15 3.95 11.45 3.79
CA TYR A 15 4.66 10.58 2.88
C TYR A 15 4.69 9.17 3.44
N LEU A 16 4.58 8.19 2.55
CA LEU A 16 4.84 6.80 2.86
C LEU A 16 6.22 6.43 2.31
N ARG A 17 7.19 6.16 3.19
CA ARG A 17 8.53 5.74 2.79
C ARG A 17 8.67 4.22 2.91
N ILE A 18 9.27 3.58 1.90
CA ILE A 18 9.55 2.14 1.94
C ILE A 18 10.79 1.85 2.78
N THR A 19 10.63 1.02 3.80
CA THR A 19 11.70 0.63 4.73
C THR A 19 12.18 -0.81 4.53
N ALA A 20 11.40 -1.64 3.83
CA ALA A 20 11.76 -3.03 3.57
C ALA A 20 13.11 -3.15 2.83
N PRO A 21 14.05 -4.00 3.30
CA PRO A 21 15.41 -4.08 2.74
C PRO A 21 15.47 -4.35 1.23
N LYS A 22 14.56 -5.18 0.72
CA LYS A 22 14.46 -5.57 -0.70
C LYS A 22 13.34 -4.84 -1.44
N GLY A 23 12.85 -3.72 -0.88
CA GLY A 23 11.61 -3.12 -1.36
C GLY A 23 10.37 -3.92 -0.95
N THR A 24 9.22 -3.55 -1.51
CA THR A 24 7.94 -4.21 -1.24
C THR A 24 7.06 -4.17 -2.49
N TYR A 25 6.03 -5.02 -2.50
CA TYR A 25 4.96 -4.92 -3.48
C TYR A 25 3.77 -4.20 -2.86
N PHE A 26 3.21 -3.23 -3.57
CA PHE A 26 1.85 -2.77 -3.33
C PHE A 26 0.89 -3.66 -4.11
N LYS A 27 -0.27 -3.94 -3.53
CA LYS A 27 -1.20 -4.93 -4.05
C LYS A 27 -2.56 -4.28 -4.26
N ARG A 28 -3.31 -4.69 -5.29
CA ARG A 28 -4.69 -4.21 -5.47
C ARG A 28 -5.68 -4.84 -4.48
N GLU A 29 -5.31 -5.97 -3.86
CA GLU A 29 -6.10 -6.67 -2.84
C GLU A 29 -5.20 -7.31 -1.76
N ILE A 30 -5.78 -7.64 -0.60
CA ILE A 30 -5.05 -8.21 0.58
C ILE A 30 -4.65 -9.68 0.38
N ASN A 31 -5.43 -10.42 -0.40
CA ASN A 31 -5.30 -11.85 -0.70
C ASN A 31 -4.06 -12.17 -1.57
N TRP A 32 -2.88 -11.74 -1.15
CA TRP A 32 -1.66 -11.77 -1.97
C TRP A 32 -1.21 -13.14 -2.44
N TYR A 33 -1.66 -14.22 -1.80
CA TYR A 33 -1.36 -15.58 -2.22
C TYR A 33 -2.32 -16.08 -3.32
N LYS A 34 -3.54 -15.50 -3.44
CA LYS A 34 -4.36 -15.63 -4.66
C LYS A 34 -3.72 -14.91 -5.84
N GLN A 35 -2.83 -13.98 -5.51
CA GLN A 35 -1.98 -13.34 -6.48
C GLN A 35 -0.77 -14.26 -6.71
N ALA A 36 0.17 -14.43 -5.77
CA ALA A 36 1.46 -15.12 -6.03
C ALA A 36 1.34 -16.56 -6.58
N PRO A 37 2.41 -17.21 -7.09
CA PRO A 37 3.32 -16.86 -8.19
C PRO A 37 2.70 -17.09 -9.59
N ASP A 38 1.42 -17.44 -9.65
CA ASP A 38 0.63 -17.59 -10.88
C ASP A 38 -0.02 -16.24 -11.27
N ILE A 39 0.51 -15.12 -10.75
CA ILE A 39 0.21 -13.75 -11.19
C ILE A 39 0.72 -13.61 -12.62
N TYR A 40 -0.10 -13.96 -13.60
CA TYR A 40 0.24 -13.72 -15.01
C TYR A 40 0.20 -12.23 -15.37
N LEU A 41 -0.52 -11.43 -14.58
CA LEU A 41 -0.76 -10.03 -14.89
C LEU A 41 0.06 -9.11 -13.98
N ASP A 42 1.06 -8.48 -14.57
CA ASP A 42 1.83 -7.40 -13.95
C ASP A 42 0.95 -6.19 -13.50
N SER A 43 -0.36 -6.25 -13.70
CA SER A 43 -1.35 -5.26 -13.27
C SER A 43 -1.85 -5.35 -11.85
N GLU A 44 -1.64 -6.48 -11.20
CA GLU A 44 -2.21 -6.73 -9.87
C GLU A 44 -1.26 -6.38 -8.72
N ARG A 45 0.03 -6.18 -9.04
CA ARG A 45 1.10 -5.82 -8.11
C ARG A 45 1.95 -4.69 -8.66
N CYS A 46 2.48 -3.88 -7.75
CA CYS A 46 3.41 -2.80 -8.07
C CYS A 46 4.68 -2.99 -7.25
N TYR A 47 5.80 -3.33 -7.89
CA TYR A 47 7.08 -3.38 -7.18
C TYR A 47 7.58 -1.97 -6.88
N VAL A 48 8.03 -1.77 -5.64
CA VAL A 48 8.49 -0.48 -5.14
C VAL A 48 9.80 -0.67 -4.38
N GLY A 49 10.80 0.12 -4.75
CA GLY A 49 12.15 0.04 -4.18
C GLY A 49 12.23 0.60 -2.76
N ARG A 50 13.24 0.16 -2.01
CA ARG A 50 13.57 0.73 -0.69
C ARG A 50 13.85 2.24 -0.81
N SER A 51 13.52 2.99 0.24
CA SER A 51 13.71 4.44 0.37
C SER A 51 12.89 5.30 -0.60
N GLN A 52 12.12 4.70 -1.52
CA GLN A 52 11.14 5.45 -2.30
C GLN A 52 10.07 6.04 -1.38
N GLU A 53 9.61 7.25 -1.71
CA GLU A 53 8.63 8.00 -0.95
C GLU A 53 7.46 8.37 -1.83
N PHE A 54 6.26 8.21 -1.29
CA PHE A 54 5.02 8.52 -2.00
C PHE A 54 4.17 9.45 -1.18
N LEU A 55 3.74 10.55 -1.78
CA LEU A 55 2.83 11.48 -1.16
C LEU A 55 1.43 10.84 -1.12
N VAL A 56 0.88 10.65 0.08
CA VAL A 56 -0.42 9.99 0.25
C VAL A 56 -1.55 11.01 0.28
N SER A 57 -2.65 10.70 -0.41
CA SER A 57 -3.92 11.39 -0.26
C SER A 57 -4.74 10.78 0.88
N SER A 58 -4.68 9.46 1.04
CA SER A 58 -5.32 8.75 2.16
C SER A 58 -4.51 7.54 2.62
N ILE A 59 -4.56 7.25 3.92
CA ILE A 59 -3.99 6.04 4.51
C ILE A 59 -4.80 5.59 5.72
N ARG A 60 -5.35 4.39 5.67
CA ARG A 60 -6.25 3.87 6.72
C ARG A 60 -6.10 2.36 6.91
N PRO A 61 -6.48 1.82 8.08
CA PRO A 61 -6.72 0.39 8.20
C PRO A 61 -7.77 -0.05 7.16
N PRO A 62 -7.60 -1.20 6.50
CA PRO A 62 -8.69 -1.81 5.74
C PRO A 62 -9.89 -2.08 6.66
N THR A 63 -11.10 -1.76 6.20
CA THR A 63 -12.35 -1.93 6.95
C THR A 63 -13.26 -2.94 6.26
N GLY A 64 -14.06 -3.69 7.03
CA GLY A 64 -15.03 -4.64 6.47
C GLY A 64 -14.42 -5.90 5.86
N MET A 65 -13.12 -6.14 6.05
CA MET A 65 -12.43 -7.33 5.56
C MET A 65 -12.17 -8.32 6.68
N GLN A 66 -12.33 -9.61 6.38
CA GLN A 66 -11.99 -10.71 7.27
C GLN A 66 -10.59 -11.25 6.95
N PRO A 67 -9.92 -11.93 7.90
CA PRO A 67 -8.73 -12.69 7.59
C PRO A 67 -8.97 -13.68 6.45
N ILE A 68 -8.04 -13.73 5.49
CA ILE A 68 -8.17 -14.58 4.31
C ILE A 68 -7.16 -15.71 4.45
N ARG A 69 -7.66 -16.96 4.40
CA ARG A 69 -6.83 -18.16 4.47
C ARG A 69 -6.72 -18.81 3.10
N GLU A 70 -5.51 -19.24 2.71
CA GLU A 70 -5.33 -20.10 1.54
C GLU A 70 -5.72 -21.53 1.90
N ASN A 71 -6.75 -22.04 1.22
CA ASN A 71 -7.33 -23.36 1.45
C ASN A 71 -7.11 -24.32 0.28
N ASP A 72 -6.52 -23.88 -0.83
CA ASP A 72 -6.11 -24.75 -1.92
C ASP A 72 -4.90 -25.59 -1.49
N PHE A 73 -5.11 -26.89 -1.32
CA PHE A 73 -4.07 -27.86 -0.94
C PHE A 73 -2.97 -28.01 -1.99
N ASN A 74 -3.20 -27.59 -3.22
CA ASN A 74 -2.20 -27.58 -4.29
C ASN A 74 -1.40 -26.27 -4.34
N SER A 75 -1.84 -25.23 -3.62
CA SER A 75 -1.13 -23.96 -3.56
C SER A 75 0.11 -24.08 -2.68
N LYS A 76 1.23 -23.53 -3.15
CA LYS A 76 2.45 -23.41 -2.33
C LYS A 76 2.29 -22.47 -1.12
N PHE A 77 1.17 -21.74 -1.04
CA PHE A 77 0.81 -20.89 0.09
C PHE A 77 -0.25 -21.51 0.98
N PHE A 78 -0.60 -22.78 0.77
CA PHE A 78 -1.57 -23.50 1.59
C PHE A 78 -1.32 -23.26 3.08
N GLY A 79 -2.39 -22.91 3.80
CA GLY A 79 -2.34 -22.66 5.22
C GLY A 79 -1.92 -21.24 5.62
N ASN A 80 -1.43 -20.40 4.71
CA ASN A 80 -1.16 -18.99 4.98
C ASN A 80 -2.45 -18.25 5.33
N ILE A 81 -2.32 -17.27 6.24
CA ILE A 81 -3.42 -16.41 6.66
C ILE A 81 -2.98 -14.96 6.55
N GLU A 82 -3.80 -14.17 5.87
CA GLU A 82 -3.61 -12.74 5.73
C GLU A 82 -4.59 -11.98 6.58
N TYR A 83 -4.02 -11.20 7.51
CA TYR A 83 -4.79 -10.39 8.44
C TYR A 83 -4.88 -8.96 7.90
N PRO A 84 -6.08 -8.40 7.69
CA PRO A 84 -6.24 -7.02 7.24
C PRO A 84 -5.54 -5.99 8.13
N SER A 85 -5.41 -6.29 9.43
CA SER A 85 -4.68 -5.47 10.41
C SER A 85 -3.18 -5.35 10.11
N ALA A 86 -2.61 -6.26 9.32
CA ALA A 86 -1.21 -6.20 8.89
C ALA A 86 -0.97 -5.26 7.70
N TYR A 87 -2.04 -4.69 7.12
CA TYR A 87 -1.98 -3.84 5.93
C TYR A 87 -2.49 -2.42 6.19
N TRP A 88 -1.95 -1.49 5.42
CA TRP A 88 -2.57 -0.20 5.14
C TRP A 88 -3.30 -0.29 3.80
N GLU A 89 -4.48 0.33 3.73
CA GLU A 89 -5.09 0.73 2.47
C GLU A 89 -4.68 2.19 2.19
N VAL A 90 -4.10 2.43 1.02
CA VAL A 90 -3.45 3.69 0.68
C VAL A 90 -3.92 4.19 -0.68
N THR A 91 -4.20 5.49 -0.75
CA THR A 91 -4.35 6.22 -2.00
C THR A 91 -3.24 7.27 -2.08
N PHE A 92 -2.60 7.38 -3.22
CA PHE A 92 -1.53 8.35 -3.49
C PHE A 92 -2.08 9.62 -4.13
N GLN A 93 -1.36 10.74 -4.00
CA GLN A 93 -1.74 12.00 -4.65
C GLN A 93 -1.48 11.99 -6.15
N THR A 94 -0.48 11.22 -6.59
CA THR A 94 -0.14 11.04 -8.01
C THR A 94 -0.10 9.55 -8.31
N PRO A 95 -0.39 9.14 -9.57
CA PRO A 95 -0.16 7.77 -10.00
C PRO A 95 1.28 7.33 -9.70
N ILE A 96 1.44 6.13 -9.15
CA ILE A 96 2.76 5.55 -8.89
C ILE A 96 3.25 4.82 -10.13
N THR A 97 4.55 4.84 -10.40
CA THR A 97 5.14 4.07 -11.51
C THR A 97 5.79 2.80 -10.98
N CYS A 98 5.30 1.65 -11.42
CA CYS A 98 5.72 0.33 -10.95
C CYS A 98 6.89 -0.19 -11.80
N GLY A 99 8.02 0.51 -11.80
CA GLY A 99 9.21 0.08 -12.56
C GLY A 99 8.98 -0.08 -14.07
N GLY A 100 8.06 0.70 -14.66
CA GLY A 100 7.73 0.63 -16.10
C GLY A 100 6.47 -0.18 -16.44
N GLN A 101 5.77 -0.76 -15.46
CA GLN A 101 4.51 -1.46 -15.70
C GLN A 101 3.36 -0.45 -15.94
N GLU A 102 2.45 -0.79 -16.86
CA GLU A 102 1.33 0.04 -17.35
C GLU A 102 0.25 0.38 -16.29
N ASN A 103 0.39 -0.14 -15.08
CA ASN A 103 -0.69 -0.23 -14.09
C ASN A 103 -0.60 0.87 -13.03
N ALA A 104 0.04 1.96 -13.43
CA ALA A 104 0.25 3.17 -12.67
C ALA A 104 -1.08 3.84 -12.36
N ASP A 105 -1.42 3.92 -11.08
CA ASP A 105 -2.63 4.58 -10.60
C ASP A 105 -2.44 5.03 -9.14
N THR A 106 -3.37 5.85 -8.68
CA THR A 106 -3.43 6.40 -7.33
C THR A 106 -3.87 5.38 -6.28
N GLY A 107 -4.62 4.33 -6.63
CA GLY A 107 -5.04 3.26 -5.70
C GLY A 107 -6.54 2.94 -5.76
N PRO A 108 -7.11 2.25 -4.75
CA PRO A 108 -6.48 1.88 -3.48
C PRO A 108 -5.40 0.80 -3.64
N TRP A 109 -4.37 0.90 -2.81
CA TRP A 109 -3.27 -0.05 -2.70
C TRP A 109 -3.17 -0.61 -1.29
N TYR A 110 -2.97 -1.92 -1.18
CA TYR A 110 -2.72 -2.62 0.08
C TYR A 110 -1.22 -2.82 0.27
N ILE A 111 -0.71 -2.30 1.40
CA ILE A 111 0.72 -2.22 1.67
C ILE A 111 0.99 -2.78 3.06
N TYR A 112 1.96 -3.68 3.15
CA TYR A 112 2.29 -4.31 4.43
C TYR A 112 2.85 -3.27 5.40
N ARG A 113 2.23 -3.13 6.58
CA ARG A 113 2.53 -2.04 7.52
C ARG A 113 3.98 -2.03 7.97
N ARG A 114 4.59 -3.21 8.12
CA ARG A 114 5.98 -3.36 8.58
C ARG A 114 7.02 -2.95 7.53
N HIS A 115 6.61 -2.76 6.27
CA HIS A 115 7.50 -2.42 5.16
C HIS A 115 7.57 -0.92 4.89
N VAL A 116 6.84 -0.11 5.66
CA VAL A 116 6.70 1.32 5.42
C VAL A 116 6.72 2.12 6.71
N GLU A 117 7.20 3.35 6.61
CA GLU A 117 7.08 4.37 7.65
C GLU A 117 6.27 5.57 7.13
N ARG A 118 5.52 6.20 8.03
CA ARG A 118 4.81 7.46 7.73
C ARG A 118 5.72 8.61 8.12
N VAL A 119 6.07 9.45 7.15
CA VAL A 119 6.89 10.65 7.35
C VAL A 119 5.98 11.86 7.16
N ARG A 120 6.04 12.82 8.09
CA ARG A 120 5.31 14.09 8.01
C ARG A 120 6.29 15.22 7.69
N ARG A 121 5.97 16.06 6.72
CA ARG A 121 6.76 17.22 6.31
C ARG A 121 5.88 18.43 6.05
#